data_AF-A0A6N9P6S5-F1
#
_entry.id   AF-A0A6N9P6S5-F1
#
_cell.length_a   1.000
_cell.length_b   1.000
_cell.length_c   1.000
_cell.angle_alpha   90.00
_cell.angle_beta   90.00
_cell.angle_gamma   90.00
#
_symmetry.space_group_name_H-M   'P 1'
#
loop_
_entity.id
_entity.type
_entity.pdbx_description
1 polymer ?
#
loop_
_entity_poly.entity_id
_entity_poly.type
_entity_poly.pdbx_seq_one_letter_code
_entity_poly.pdbx_strand_id
1 'polypeptide(L)'
;MPYSSKQEINKLVENLGQFGMFKVTTDKGIEFMTTEIVGNMGVFLEFRRLFASSVYTDNAVIGIKYVSKTVVICKTSTTTYTIKAVYGRKEPVNRGRRKFSQIEDLMDLKYVDDNYNMYFPELDLLILPIHPVLLGKLTITEQAQIKSIINVYLYGKGQAMQMCRTVCFQVRLYDDRNRIYAGIFDLERGCSITSRQIFEEYMSVDMPDDILAKHRAFQNHAKEFMKNLGKFGNKA
;
A
#
# COMPACT_ATOMS: atom_id res chain seq x y z
N MET A 1 -29.30 2.83 -22.98
CA MET A 1 -29.42 2.11 -21.70
C MET A 1 -29.44 3.15 -20.59
N PRO A 2 -30.32 3.05 -19.59
CA PRO A 2 -30.33 3.99 -18.46
C PRO A 2 -29.05 3.82 -17.62
N TYR A 3 -28.51 4.92 -17.12
CA TYR A 3 -27.39 4.90 -16.18
C TYR A 3 -27.83 4.29 -14.85
N SER A 4 -26.88 3.71 -14.11
CA SER A 4 -27.11 3.38 -12.71
C SER A 4 -27.44 4.65 -11.94
N SER A 5 -28.47 4.57 -11.13
CA SER A 5 -28.92 5.69 -10.30
C SER A 5 -27.87 6.03 -9.23
N LYS A 6 -27.91 7.28 -8.76
CA LYS A 6 -27.09 7.72 -7.61
C LYS A 6 -27.25 6.83 -6.38
N GLN A 7 -28.45 6.28 -6.18
CA GLN A 7 -28.72 5.35 -5.07
C GLN A 7 -27.98 4.02 -5.23
N GLU A 8 -27.94 3.46 -6.44
CA GLU A 8 -27.21 2.22 -6.71
C GLU A 8 -25.70 2.40 -6.52
N ILE A 9 -25.15 3.54 -6.96
CA ILE A 9 -23.73 3.88 -6.76
C ILE A 9 -23.41 4.04 -5.27
N ASN A 10 -24.26 4.73 -4.51
CA ASN A 10 -24.08 4.88 -3.07
C ASN A 10 -24.09 3.52 -2.35
N LYS A 11 -25.05 2.65 -2.70
CA LYS A 11 -25.15 1.30 -2.14
C LYS A 11 -23.91 0.45 -2.46
N LEU A 12 -23.36 0.58 -3.67
CA LEU A 12 -22.10 -0.06 -4.05
C LEU A 12 -20.95 0.40 -3.16
N VAL A 13 -20.78 1.72 -3.01
CA VAL A 13 -19.70 2.30 -2.20
C VAL A 13 -19.83 1.88 -0.74
N GLU A 14 -21.05 1.87 -0.19
CA GLU A 14 -21.33 1.40 1.17
C GLU A 14 -20.93 -0.07 1.35
N ASN A 15 -21.34 -0.95 0.43
CA ASN A 15 -21.00 -2.37 0.48
C ASN A 15 -19.49 -2.63 0.40
N LEU A 16 -18.77 -1.84 -0.40
CA LEU A 16 -17.32 -1.93 -0.53
C LEU A 16 -16.59 -1.27 0.66
N GLY A 17 -17.25 -0.42 1.43
CA GLY A 17 -16.66 0.33 2.55
C GLY A 17 -16.10 -0.54 3.69
N GLN A 18 -16.45 -1.83 3.74
CA GLN A 18 -15.89 -2.82 4.67
C GLN A 18 -14.50 -3.34 4.28
N PHE A 19 -14.00 -3.00 3.08
CA PHE A 19 -12.69 -3.41 2.58
C PHE A 19 -11.74 -2.21 2.53
N GLY A 20 -10.43 -2.48 2.63
CA GLY A 20 -9.39 -1.45 2.65
C GLY A 20 -8.52 -1.42 1.39
N MET A 21 -8.59 -2.45 0.55
CA MET A 21 -7.81 -2.51 -0.67
C MET A 21 -8.48 -3.40 -1.72
N PHE A 22 -8.40 -2.97 -2.97
CA PHE A 22 -9.03 -3.62 -4.11
C PHE A 22 -8.06 -3.71 -5.27
N LYS A 23 -8.15 -4.82 -5.99
CA LYS A 23 -7.59 -5.00 -7.32
C LYS A 23 -8.69 -4.72 -8.34
N VAL A 24 -8.41 -3.85 -9.30
CA VAL A 24 -9.34 -3.52 -10.39
C VAL A 24 -8.73 -3.95 -11.70
N THR A 25 -9.47 -4.76 -12.45
CA THR A 25 -9.09 -5.23 -13.78
C THR A 25 -10.17 -4.84 -14.79
N THR A 26 -9.77 -4.35 -15.96
CA THR A 26 -10.70 -4.03 -17.06
C THR A 26 -10.70 -5.13 -18.12
N ASP A 27 -11.80 -5.23 -18.87
CA ASP A 27 -11.88 -6.04 -20.10
C ASP A 27 -10.88 -5.63 -21.19
N LYS A 28 -10.25 -4.46 -21.06
CA LYS A 28 -9.17 -3.96 -21.92
C LYS A 28 -7.78 -4.38 -21.45
N GLY A 29 -7.68 -5.22 -20.42
CA GLY A 29 -6.40 -5.69 -19.87
C GLY A 29 -5.65 -4.68 -18.99
N ILE A 30 -6.30 -3.59 -18.59
CA ILE A 30 -5.71 -2.63 -17.63
C ILE A 30 -5.94 -3.19 -16.23
N GLU A 31 -4.87 -3.17 -15.42
CA GLU A 31 -4.90 -3.60 -14.04
C GLU A 31 -4.29 -2.52 -13.14
N PHE A 32 -4.94 -2.23 -12.01
CA PHE A 32 -4.43 -1.32 -11.00
C PHE A 32 -5.01 -1.65 -9.62
N MET A 33 -4.37 -1.11 -8.59
CA MET A 33 -4.81 -1.24 -7.21
C MET A 33 -5.43 0.06 -6.73
N THR A 34 -6.38 -0.04 -5.81
CA THR A 34 -7.01 1.10 -5.17
C THR A 34 -7.26 0.83 -3.70
N THR A 35 -7.22 1.89 -2.89
CA THR A 35 -7.37 1.82 -1.43
C THR A 35 -8.73 2.30 -0.97
N GLU A 36 -9.45 3.02 -1.81
CA GLU A 36 -10.83 3.44 -1.57
C GLU A 36 -11.58 3.57 -2.90
N ILE A 37 -12.89 3.38 -2.87
CA ILE A 37 -13.78 3.57 -4.03
C ILE A 37 -14.90 4.47 -3.57
N VAL A 38 -15.11 5.59 -4.26
CA VAL A 38 -16.18 6.54 -3.95
C VAL A 38 -17.00 6.86 -5.19
N GLY A 39 -18.25 7.27 -4.97
CA GLY A 39 -19.10 7.79 -6.03
C GLY A 39 -18.63 9.19 -6.41
N ASN A 40 -18.53 9.46 -7.72
CA ASN A 40 -18.20 10.77 -8.27
C ASN A 40 -19.33 11.25 -9.18
N MET A 41 -19.78 12.49 -8.97
CA MET A 41 -20.90 13.11 -9.72
C MET A 41 -22.17 12.23 -9.81
N GLY A 42 -22.37 11.32 -8.87
CA GLY A 42 -23.55 10.45 -8.76
C GLY A 42 -23.61 9.26 -9.72
N VAL A 43 -22.85 9.24 -10.81
CA VAL A 43 -22.92 8.17 -11.83
C VAL A 43 -21.56 7.59 -12.24
N PHE A 44 -20.45 8.16 -11.77
CA PHE A 44 -19.09 7.67 -12.00
C PHE A 44 -18.51 7.08 -10.72
N LEU A 45 -17.46 6.27 -10.86
CA LEU A 45 -16.64 5.83 -9.72
C LEU A 45 -15.27 6.49 -9.78
N GLU A 46 -14.80 6.93 -8.62
CA GLU A 46 -13.42 7.32 -8.39
C GLU A 46 -12.73 6.20 -7.60
N PHE A 47 -11.65 5.66 -8.16
CA PHE A 47 -10.75 4.72 -7.52
C PHE A 47 -9.59 5.49 -6.90
N ARG A 48 -9.71 5.76 -5.59
CA ARG A 48 -8.72 6.52 -4.83
C ARG A 48 -7.53 5.66 -4.44
N ARG A 49 -6.37 6.07 -4.92
CA ARG A 49 -5.08 5.47 -4.61
C ARG A 49 -4.34 6.33 -3.59
N LEU A 50 -4.18 5.82 -2.37
CA LEU A 50 -3.38 6.52 -1.35
C LEU A 50 -2.01 6.89 -1.92
N PHE A 51 -1.62 8.15 -1.69
CA PHE A 51 -0.34 8.76 -2.12
C PHE A 51 -0.08 8.84 -3.64
N ALA A 52 -1.08 8.52 -4.47
CA ALA A 52 -1.04 8.60 -5.92
C ALA A 52 -2.24 9.40 -6.47
N SER A 53 -2.34 9.51 -7.80
CA SER A 53 -3.51 10.11 -8.45
C SER A 53 -4.67 9.12 -8.49
N SER A 54 -5.91 9.56 -8.35
CA SER A 54 -7.07 8.67 -8.54
C SER A 54 -7.19 8.18 -9.99
N VAL A 55 -7.87 7.05 -10.18
CA VAL A 55 -8.36 6.59 -11.49
C VAL A 55 -9.87 6.77 -11.51
N TYR A 56 -10.45 7.02 -12.67
CA TYR A 56 -11.90 7.17 -12.82
C TYR A 56 -12.44 6.14 -13.79
N THR A 57 -13.73 5.80 -13.65
CA THR A 57 -14.43 5.13 -14.74
C THR A 57 -14.43 6.02 -15.98
N ASP A 58 -14.25 5.41 -17.14
CA ASP A 58 -14.17 6.14 -18.42
C ASP A 58 -15.50 6.76 -18.84
N ASN A 59 -16.61 6.18 -18.37
CA ASN A 59 -17.96 6.64 -18.60
C ASN A 59 -18.83 6.42 -17.35
N ALA A 60 -20.07 6.91 -17.41
CA ALA A 60 -21.06 6.64 -16.38
C ALA A 60 -21.32 5.14 -16.27
N VAL A 61 -21.47 4.66 -15.04
CA VAL A 61 -21.82 3.27 -14.76
C VAL A 61 -23.26 3.04 -15.22
N ILE A 62 -23.46 2.00 -16.02
CA ILE A 62 -24.76 1.57 -16.56
C ILE A 62 -25.21 0.23 -15.97
N GLY A 63 -24.37 -0.44 -15.20
CA GLY A 63 -24.73 -1.70 -14.57
C GLY A 63 -23.76 -2.12 -13.48
N ILE A 64 -24.31 -2.71 -12.42
CA ILE A 64 -23.56 -3.23 -11.27
C ILE A 64 -24.04 -4.67 -11.03
N LYS A 65 -23.10 -5.61 -10.96
CA LYS A 65 -23.38 -7.02 -10.66
C LYS A 65 -22.47 -7.48 -9.54
N TYR A 66 -23.08 -7.92 -8.44
CA TYR A 66 -22.37 -8.59 -7.35
C TYR A 66 -22.15 -10.05 -7.72
N VAL A 67 -20.89 -10.45 -7.89
CA VAL A 67 -20.52 -11.85 -8.17
C VAL A 67 -20.34 -12.60 -6.85
N SER A 68 -19.77 -11.91 -5.84
CA SER A 68 -19.62 -12.41 -4.49
C SER A 68 -19.52 -11.24 -3.51
N LYS A 69 -19.32 -11.53 -2.21
CA LYS A 69 -19.04 -10.50 -1.20
C LYS A 69 -17.77 -9.68 -1.53
N THR A 70 -16.79 -10.29 -2.19
CA THR A 70 -15.48 -9.70 -2.47
C THR A 70 -15.29 -9.33 -3.94
N VAL A 71 -16.25 -9.65 -4.83
CA VAL A 71 -16.13 -9.39 -6.26
C VAL A 71 -17.37 -8.71 -6.81
N VAL A 72 -17.17 -7.54 -7.40
CA VAL A 72 -18.21 -6.75 -8.07
C VAL A 72 -17.78 -6.43 -9.49
N ILE A 73 -18.73 -6.51 -10.42
CA ILE A 73 -18.55 -6.09 -11.80
C ILE A 73 -19.33 -4.80 -12.02
N CYS A 74 -18.66 -3.75 -12.48
CA CYS A 74 -19.26 -2.48 -12.90
C CYS A 74 -19.08 -2.32 -14.41
N LYS A 75 -20.17 -2.03 -15.12
CA LYS A 75 -20.15 -1.81 -16.57
C LYS A 75 -20.36 -0.34 -16.87
N THR A 76 -19.57 0.20 -17.78
CA THR A 76 -19.84 1.47 -18.46
C THR A 76 -20.27 1.18 -19.90
N SER A 77 -20.51 2.21 -20.71
CA SER A 77 -20.77 2.05 -22.15
C SER A 77 -19.60 1.45 -22.94
N THR A 78 -18.38 1.52 -22.39
CA THR A 78 -17.13 1.24 -23.13
C THR A 78 -16.19 0.28 -22.41
N THR A 79 -16.35 0.05 -21.11
CA THR A 79 -15.44 -0.76 -20.30
C THR A 79 -16.19 -1.54 -19.24
N THR A 80 -15.79 -2.78 -19.03
CA THR A 80 -16.20 -3.60 -17.89
C THR A 80 -15.09 -3.61 -16.84
N TYR A 81 -15.39 -3.16 -15.63
CA TYR A 81 -14.50 -3.16 -14.49
C TYR A 81 -14.84 -4.34 -13.58
N THR A 82 -13.86 -5.18 -13.29
CA THR A 82 -13.91 -6.20 -12.24
C THR A 82 -13.19 -5.68 -11.02
N ILE A 83 -13.91 -5.46 -9.94
CA ILE A 83 -13.41 -4.97 -8.66
C ILE A 83 -13.35 -6.15 -7.69
N LYS A 84 -12.14 -6.54 -7.29
CA LYS A 84 -11.89 -7.60 -6.32
C LYS A 84 -11.32 -7.00 -5.04
N ALA A 85 -12.04 -7.13 -3.93
CA ALA A 85 -11.48 -6.86 -2.61
C ALA A 85 -10.37 -7.87 -2.30
N VAL A 86 -9.18 -7.36 -1.97
CA VAL A 86 -7.99 -8.17 -1.66
C VAL A 86 -7.55 -8.01 -0.20
N TYR A 87 -8.09 -7.02 0.50
CA TYR A 87 -7.80 -6.80 1.91
C TYR A 87 -9.02 -6.22 2.64
N GLY A 88 -9.38 -6.85 3.76
CA GLY A 88 -10.43 -6.36 4.65
C GLY A 88 -10.06 -5.05 5.31
N ARG A 89 -11.02 -4.19 5.62
CA ARG A 89 -10.74 -3.02 6.43
C ARG A 89 -10.43 -3.48 7.84
N LYS A 90 -9.31 -3.04 8.39
CA LYS A 90 -9.04 -3.19 9.83
C LYS A 90 -9.63 -1.98 10.55
N GLU A 91 -10.08 -2.21 11.78
CA GLU A 91 -10.51 -1.11 12.66
C GLU A 91 -9.40 -0.05 12.71
N PRO A 92 -9.74 1.24 12.65
CA PRO A 92 -8.73 2.28 12.69
C PRO A 92 -7.96 2.16 14.00
N VAL A 93 -6.67 1.85 13.92
CA VAL A 93 -5.81 1.92 15.11
C VAL A 93 -5.86 3.39 15.58
N ASN A 94 -6.39 3.62 16.78
CA ASN A 94 -6.41 4.93 17.40
C ASN A 94 -4.96 5.31 17.76
N ARG A 95 -4.31 6.03 16.86
CA ARG A 95 -2.88 6.37 16.95
C ARG A 95 -2.65 7.80 17.46
N GLY A 96 -3.72 8.51 17.82
CA GLY A 96 -3.70 9.96 17.95
C GLY A 96 -3.37 10.64 16.62
N ARG A 97 -3.28 11.98 16.63
CA ARG A 97 -2.71 12.71 15.50
C ARG A 97 -1.21 12.48 15.48
N ARG A 98 -0.67 11.98 14.36
CA ARG A 98 0.78 11.89 14.15
C ARG A 98 1.22 12.92 13.13
N LYS A 99 2.46 13.40 13.31
CA LYS A 99 3.15 14.18 12.28
C LYS A 99 4.09 13.22 11.56
N PHE A 100 4.01 13.21 10.23
CA PHE A 100 4.97 12.51 9.37
C PHE A 100 5.86 13.56 8.69
N SER A 101 7.09 13.66 9.13
CA SER A 101 8.09 14.62 8.62
C SER A 101 9.25 13.93 7.92
N GLN A 102 9.56 12.70 8.30
CA GLN A 102 10.72 11.95 7.85
C GLN A 102 10.35 10.47 7.63
N ILE A 103 11.21 9.71 6.94
CA ILE A 103 10.96 8.32 6.56
C ILE A 103 10.78 7.44 7.82
N GLU A 104 11.54 7.73 8.85
CA GLU A 104 11.59 7.05 10.15
C GLU A 104 10.27 7.16 10.93
N ASP A 105 9.39 8.10 10.57
CA ASP A 105 8.05 8.21 11.17
C ASP A 105 7.11 7.09 10.68
N LEU A 106 7.43 6.47 9.54
CA LEU A 106 6.73 5.31 8.98
C LEU A 106 7.37 3.98 9.38
N MET A 107 8.52 4.01 10.05
CA MET A 107 9.28 2.84 10.48
C MET A 107 8.72 2.27 11.79
N ASP A 108 7.53 1.67 11.69
CA ASP A 108 6.78 1.10 12.82
C ASP A 108 6.20 -0.25 12.38
N LEU A 109 6.66 -1.34 13.01
CA LEU A 109 6.33 -2.71 12.61
C LEU A 109 4.82 -3.01 12.66
N LYS A 110 4.03 -2.24 13.41
CA LYS A 110 2.56 -2.39 13.40
C LYS A 110 1.93 -2.08 12.04
N TYR A 111 2.66 -1.41 11.15
CA TYR A 111 2.23 -1.12 9.78
C TYR A 111 2.75 -2.13 8.77
N VAL A 112 3.54 -3.11 9.19
CA VAL A 112 4.02 -4.19 8.35
C VAL A 112 3.03 -5.35 8.43
N ASP A 113 2.66 -5.90 7.27
CA ASP A 113 1.88 -7.14 7.18
C ASP A 113 2.78 -8.21 6.60
N ASP A 114 3.08 -9.25 7.39
CA ASP A 114 4.03 -10.28 7.00
C ASP A 114 3.61 -11.04 5.73
N ASN A 115 2.32 -11.04 5.37
CA ASN A 115 1.83 -11.64 4.13
C ASN A 115 2.24 -10.85 2.87
N TYR A 116 2.71 -9.62 3.02
CA TYR A 116 3.17 -8.75 1.93
C TYR A 116 4.70 -8.60 1.92
N ASN A 117 5.40 -9.20 2.88
CA ASN A 117 6.85 -9.20 2.89
C ASN A 117 7.38 -10.02 1.71
N MET A 118 8.47 -9.58 1.11
CA MET A 118 9.09 -10.26 -0.02
C MET A 118 10.56 -10.52 0.26
N TYR A 119 10.97 -11.77 0.19
CA TYR A 119 12.36 -12.16 0.31
C TYR A 119 12.93 -12.48 -1.08
N PHE A 120 14.08 -11.89 -1.39
CA PHE A 120 14.87 -12.15 -2.61
C PHE A 120 16.17 -12.84 -2.21
N PRO A 121 16.23 -14.19 -2.30
CA PRO A 121 17.38 -14.97 -1.87
C PRO A 121 18.68 -14.57 -2.57
N GLU A 122 18.61 -14.20 -3.84
CA GLU A 122 19.77 -13.84 -4.67
C GLU A 122 20.46 -12.57 -4.18
N LEU A 123 19.75 -11.74 -3.41
CA LEU A 123 20.22 -10.46 -2.88
C LEU A 123 20.28 -10.45 -1.35
N ASP A 124 19.90 -11.55 -0.69
CA ASP A 124 19.65 -11.64 0.74
C ASP A 124 18.82 -10.48 1.29
N LEU A 125 17.83 -10.07 0.49
CA LEU A 125 17.07 -8.84 0.69
C LEU A 125 15.65 -9.17 1.12
N LEU A 126 15.27 -8.73 2.31
CA LEU A 126 13.88 -8.72 2.75
C LEU A 126 13.29 -7.33 2.54
N ILE A 127 12.18 -7.27 1.80
CA ILE A 127 11.38 -6.07 1.61
C ILE A 127 10.17 -6.15 2.55
N LEU A 128 10.00 -5.09 3.34
CA LEU A 128 8.98 -4.91 4.37
C LEU A 128 8.09 -3.71 3.99
N PRO A 129 7.01 -3.91 3.21
CA PRO A 129 6.12 -2.82 2.81
C PRO A 129 5.29 -2.30 4.00
N ILE A 130 5.14 -0.98 4.08
CA ILE A 130 4.19 -0.33 4.99
C ILE A 130 2.80 -0.47 4.37
N HIS A 131 1.98 -1.36 4.90
CA HIS A 131 0.69 -1.68 4.32
C HIS A 131 -0.29 -0.50 4.53
N PRO A 132 -0.83 0.11 3.45
CA PRO A 132 -1.65 1.34 3.58
C PRO A 132 -2.88 1.18 4.48
N VAL A 133 -3.49 0.00 4.51
CA VAL A 133 -4.64 -0.27 5.40
C VAL A 133 -4.23 -0.26 6.88
N LEU A 134 -3.00 -0.67 7.21
CA LEU A 134 -2.50 -0.66 8.59
C LEU A 134 -2.14 0.76 9.06
N LEU A 135 -1.89 1.66 8.11
CA LEU A 135 -1.86 3.11 8.38
C LEU A 135 -3.24 3.69 8.73
N GLY A 136 -4.29 2.89 8.83
CA GLY A 136 -5.62 3.27 9.33
C GLY A 136 -6.23 4.49 8.63
N LYS A 137 -7.15 5.19 9.32
CA LYS A 137 -7.75 6.43 8.78
C LYS A 137 -6.77 7.59 8.94
N LEU A 138 -6.17 8.01 7.83
CA LEU A 138 -5.29 9.18 7.76
C LEU A 138 -6.09 10.46 7.47
N THR A 139 -5.78 11.54 8.17
CA THR A 139 -6.26 12.89 7.82
C THR A 139 -5.64 13.36 6.50
N ILE A 140 -6.26 14.36 5.86
CA ILE A 140 -5.73 14.96 4.61
C ILE A 140 -4.28 15.45 4.82
N THR A 141 -3.99 16.03 5.98
CA THR A 141 -2.65 16.51 6.33
C THR A 141 -1.64 15.36 6.43
N GLU A 142 -1.98 14.27 7.12
CA GLU A 142 -1.11 13.10 7.23
C GLU A 142 -0.88 12.43 5.87
N GLN A 143 -1.92 12.37 5.03
CA GLN A 143 -1.79 11.86 3.66
C GLN A 143 -0.84 12.72 2.82
N ALA A 144 -0.95 14.05 2.92
CA ALA A 144 -0.08 14.98 2.21
C ALA A 144 1.37 14.88 2.69
N GLN A 145 1.58 14.71 4.00
CA GLN A 145 2.88 14.52 4.60
C GLN A 145 3.58 13.23 4.10
N ILE A 146 2.88 12.09 4.14
CA ILE A 146 3.43 10.82 3.64
C ILE A 146 3.66 10.89 2.12
N LYS A 147 2.75 11.51 1.37
CA LYS A 147 2.93 11.76 -0.06
C LYS A 147 4.17 12.64 -0.32
N SER A 148 4.45 13.61 0.54
CA SER A 148 5.68 14.42 0.47
C SER A 148 6.92 13.58 0.72
N ILE A 149 6.91 12.68 1.72
CA ILE A 149 7.99 11.72 1.97
C ILE A 149 8.29 10.91 0.70
N ILE A 150 7.26 10.31 0.11
CA ILE A 150 7.38 9.51 -1.11
C ILE A 150 7.91 10.35 -2.29
N ASN A 151 7.36 11.54 -2.51
CA ASN A 151 7.70 12.36 -3.67
C ASN A 151 9.08 13.00 -3.59
N VAL A 152 9.46 13.50 -2.41
CA VAL A 152 10.68 14.30 -2.22
C VAL A 152 11.85 13.41 -1.79
N TYR A 153 11.67 12.60 -0.75
CA TYR A 153 12.77 11.84 -0.16
C TYR A 153 13.05 10.52 -0.88
N LEU A 154 12.03 9.94 -1.52
CA LEU A 154 12.12 8.68 -2.27
C LEU A 154 12.00 8.88 -3.80
N TYR A 155 12.07 10.13 -4.27
CA TYR A 155 12.07 10.51 -5.68
C TYR A 155 10.82 10.09 -6.48
N GLY A 156 9.67 9.95 -5.81
CA GLY A 156 8.41 9.47 -6.41
C GLY A 156 7.62 10.51 -7.21
N LYS A 157 8.14 11.70 -7.51
CA LYS A 157 7.31 12.77 -8.11
C LYS A 157 6.89 12.49 -9.57
N GLY A 158 7.64 11.67 -10.31
CA GLY A 158 7.38 11.41 -11.74
C GLY A 158 6.00 10.81 -12.02
N GLN A 159 5.44 11.08 -13.21
CA GLN A 159 4.12 10.57 -13.61
C GLN A 159 4.08 9.04 -13.63
N ALA A 160 5.14 8.40 -14.12
CA ALA A 160 5.29 6.94 -14.10
C ALA A 160 5.30 6.36 -12.68
N MET A 161 5.57 7.18 -11.65
CA MET A 161 5.59 6.78 -10.25
C MET A 161 4.23 7.03 -9.55
N GLN A 162 3.21 7.55 -10.24
CA GLN A 162 1.87 7.79 -9.65
C GLN A 162 0.97 6.54 -9.70
N MET A 163 1.55 5.34 -9.55
CA MET A 163 0.84 4.08 -9.32
C MET A 163 0.38 3.95 -7.86
N CYS A 164 -0.51 3.01 -7.57
CA CYS A 164 -0.82 2.65 -6.18
C CYS A 164 0.47 2.19 -5.48
N ARG A 165 0.89 2.92 -4.44
CA ARG A 165 2.23 2.78 -3.88
C ARG A 165 2.27 3.08 -2.40
N THR A 166 3.32 2.61 -1.76
CA THR A 166 3.62 2.88 -0.35
C THR A 166 5.13 2.97 -0.12
N VAL A 167 5.53 3.27 1.12
CA VAL A 167 6.92 3.14 1.56
C VAL A 167 7.21 1.68 1.89
N CYS A 168 8.40 1.19 1.57
CA CYS A 168 8.92 -0.07 2.09
C CYS A 168 10.29 0.15 2.72
N PHE A 169 10.63 -0.75 3.62
CA PHE A 169 11.96 -0.88 4.19
C PHE A 169 12.61 -2.14 3.63
N GLN A 170 13.90 -2.05 3.35
CA GLN A 170 14.69 -3.07 2.70
C GLN A 170 15.83 -3.41 3.64
N VAL A 171 15.84 -4.63 4.14
CA VAL A 171 16.83 -5.12 5.11
C VAL A 171 17.64 -6.22 4.45
N ARG A 172 18.96 -6.04 4.41
CA ARG A 172 19.88 -7.10 3.99
C ARG A 172 20.23 -7.97 5.19
N LEU A 173 19.98 -9.26 5.09
CA LEU A 173 19.98 -10.16 6.26
C LEU A 173 21.40 -10.56 6.71
N TYR A 174 22.31 -10.72 5.77
CA TYR A 174 23.70 -11.09 6.00
C TYR A 174 24.67 -9.95 5.65
N ASP A 175 24.20 -8.71 5.77
CA ASP A 175 25.07 -7.53 5.64
C ASP A 175 25.76 -7.26 6.97
N ASP A 176 27.10 -7.39 7.00
CA ASP A 176 27.93 -7.12 8.17
C ASP A 176 27.74 -5.71 8.72
N ARG A 177 27.27 -4.79 7.87
CA ARG A 177 27.06 -3.39 8.22
C ARG A 177 25.64 -3.09 8.68
N ASN A 178 24.77 -4.10 8.69
CA ASN A 178 23.37 -4.00 9.09
C ASN A 178 22.67 -2.81 8.41
N ARG A 179 22.78 -2.68 7.08
CA ARG A 179 22.16 -1.54 6.38
C ARG A 179 20.66 -1.72 6.24
N ILE A 180 19.95 -0.58 6.34
CA ILE A 180 18.54 -0.49 6.01
C ILE A 180 18.35 0.58 4.94
N TYR A 181 17.57 0.23 3.94
CA TYR A 181 17.18 1.15 2.88
C TYR A 181 15.68 1.40 2.96
N ALA A 182 15.25 2.57 2.51
CA ALA A 182 13.86 2.90 2.26
C ALA A 182 13.61 3.04 0.77
N GLY A 183 12.42 2.64 0.34
CA GLY A 183 12.04 2.64 -1.05
C GLY A 183 10.56 2.86 -1.26
N ILE A 184 10.18 3.14 -2.51
CA ILE A 184 8.79 3.07 -2.95
C ILE A 184 8.48 1.61 -3.27
N PHE A 185 7.36 1.13 -2.77
CA PHE A 185 6.80 -0.18 -3.11
C PHE A 185 5.59 0.00 -4.02
N ASP A 186 5.65 -0.63 -5.19
CA ASP A 186 4.55 -0.74 -6.13
C ASP A 186 3.56 -1.78 -5.63
N LEU A 187 2.36 -1.35 -5.24
CA LEU A 187 1.31 -2.26 -4.81
C LEU A 187 0.62 -2.95 -5.98
N GLU A 188 0.72 -2.40 -7.19
CA GLU A 188 0.15 -2.97 -8.42
C GLU A 188 1.01 -4.14 -8.91
N ARG A 189 2.34 -4.00 -8.84
CA ARG A 189 3.30 -5.00 -9.31
C ARG A 189 3.90 -5.88 -8.22
N GLY A 190 3.77 -5.48 -6.96
CA GLY A 190 4.38 -6.18 -5.84
C GLY A 190 5.91 -6.16 -5.93
N CYS A 191 6.50 -4.97 -6.09
CA CYS A 191 7.96 -4.84 -6.13
C CYS A 191 8.43 -3.49 -5.58
N SER A 192 9.67 -3.42 -5.11
CA SER A 192 10.26 -2.12 -4.78
C SER A 192 10.87 -1.45 -6.02
N ILE A 193 10.65 -0.14 -6.16
CA ILE A 193 11.07 0.65 -7.33
C ILE A 193 12.32 1.49 -7.02
N THR A 194 12.46 1.97 -5.79
CA THR A 194 13.58 2.83 -5.38
C THR A 194 14.27 2.25 -4.16
N SER A 195 15.52 2.65 -3.93
CA SER A 195 16.29 2.25 -2.76
C SER A 195 17.19 3.40 -2.34
N ARG A 196 17.04 3.84 -1.10
CA ARG A 196 17.85 4.90 -0.48
C ARG A 196 18.31 4.41 0.89
N GLN A 197 19.61 4.36 1.12
CA GLN A 197 20.15 4.00 2.43
C GLN A 197 19.70 5.04 3.46
N ILE A 198 19.12 4.57 4.56
CA ILE A 198 18.69 5.41 5.69
C ILE A 198 19.45 5.08 6.98
N PHE A 199 20.05 3.89 7.05
CA PHE A 199 20.80 3.45 8.23
C PHE A 199 21.92 2.49 7.88
N GLU A 200 22.99 2.57 8.64
CA GLU A 200 24.12 1.64 8.72
C GLU A 200 24.63 1.67 10.16
N GLU A 201 25.05 0.54 10.73
CA GLU A 201 25.33 0.47 12.18
C GLU A 201 26.39 1.49 12.63
N TYR A 202 27.40 1.81 11.81
CA TYR A 202 28.40 2.81 12.17
C TYR A 202 27.80 4.22 12.39
N MET A 203 26.65 4.51 11.78
CA MET A 203 25.95 5.80 11.92
C MET A 203 25.21 5.90 13.26
N SER A 204 25.16 4.83 14.06
CA SER A 204 24.41 4.81 15.31
C SER A 204 24.96 5.76 16.37
N VAL A 205 26.25 6.12 16.31
CA VAL A 205 26.93 6.94 17.33
C VAL A 205 26.30 8.33 17.47
N ASP A 206 25.80 8.88 16.36
CA ASP A 206 25.23 10.23 16.31
C ASP A 206 23.68 10.21 16.20
N MET A 207 23.06 9.04 16.33
CA MET A 207 21.62 8.86 16.10
C MET A 207 20.83 8.91 17.43
N PRO A 208 19.69 9.62 17.48
CA PRO A 208 18.81 9.57 18.64
C PRO A 208 18.34 8.12 18.96
N ASP A 209 18.31 7.77 20.24
CA ASP A 209 17.98 6.41 20.71
C ASP A 209 16.62 5.90 20.20
N ASP A 210 15.62 6.78 20.12
CA ASP A 210 14.28 6.42 19.66
C ASP A 210 14.26 6.07 18.16
N ILE A 211 15.11 6.74 17.36
CA ILE A 211 15.29 6.44 15.94
C ILE A 211 16.12 5.16 15.77
N LEU A 212 17.19 5.01 16.54
CA LEU A 212 18.03 3.81 16.53
C LEU A 212 17.22 2.55 16.89
N ALA A 213 16.33 2.65 17.89
CA ALA A 213 15.45 1.55 18.29
C ALA A 213 14.54 1.08 17.14
N LYS A 214 14.01 1.99 16.32
CA LYS A 214 13.20 1.62 15.14
C LYS A 214 14.00 0.83 14.10
N HIS A 215 15.22 1.26 13.82
CA HIS A 215 16.10 0.58 12.86
C HIS A 215 16.45 -0.84 13.34
N ARG A 216 16.88 -0.98 14.59
CA ARG A 216 17.16 -2.28 15.20
C ARG A 216 15.92 -3.18 15.27
N ALA A 217 14.74 -2.62 15.53
CA ALA A 217 13.49 -3.38 15.50
C ALA A 217 13.22 -4.00 14.13
N PHE A 218 13.40 -3.25 13.03
CA PHE A 218 13.24 -3.79 11.67
C PHE A 218 14.27 -4.86 11.34
N GLN A 219 15.52 -4.72 11.79
CA GLN A 219 16.53 -5.76 11.61
C GLN A 219 16.21 -7.04 12.36
N ASN A 220 15.79 -6.90 13.62
CA ASN A 220 15.39 -8.04 14.43
C ASN A 220 14.18 -8.74 13.82
N HIS A 221 13.16 -7.98 13.39
CA HIS A 221 12.02 -8.51 12.67
C HIS A 221 12.43 -9.28 11.41
N ALA A 222 13.36 -8.72 10.61
CA ALA A 222 13.85 -9.40 9.41
C ALA A 222 14.56 -10.73 9.73
N LYS A 223 15.42 -10.75 10.76
CA LYS A 223 16.11 -11.96 11.22
C LYS A 223 15.12 -13.00 11.75
N GLU A 224 14.09 -12.59 12.47
CA GLU A 224 13.04 -13.48 12.98
C GLU A 224 12.15 -14.04 11.87
N PHE A 225 11.74 -13.19 10.93
CA PHE A 225 10.97 -13.58 9.74
C PHE A 225 11.69 -14.71 9.00
N MET A 226 13.00 -14.58 8.79
CA MET A 226 13.80 -15.61 8.12
C MET A 226 13.96 -16.90 8.91
N LYS A 227 14.15 -16.81 10.23
CA LYS A 227 14.15 -17.99 11.10
C LYS A 227 12.83 -18.75 11.01
N ASN A 228 11.72 -18.04 10.89
CA ASN A 228 10.40 -18.64 10.76
C ASN A 228 10.18 -19.22 9.35
N LEU A 229 10.60 -18.52 8.30
CA LEU A 229 10.54 -19.01 6.92
C LEU A 229 11.28 -20.35 6.75
N GLY A 230 12.49 -20.46 7.32
CA GLY A 230 13.27 -21.71 7.33
C GLY A 230 12.62 -22.87 8.09
N LYS A 231 11.77 -22.60 9.09
CA LYS A 231 11.01 -23.64 9.81
C LYS A 231 9.82 -24.18 9.01
N PHE A 232 9.24 -23.37 8.13
CA PHE A 232 8.14 -23.80 7.26
C PHE A 232 8.65 -24.54 6.00
N GLY A 233 9.88 -24.27 5.55
CA GLY A 233 10.53 -25.03 4.47
C GLY A 233 10.91 -26.47 4.83
N ASN A 234 11.04 -26.80 6.12
CA ASN A 234 11.41 -28.14 6.62
C ASN A 234 10.19 -29.00 7.05
N LYS A 235 8.98 -28.64 6.60
CA LYS A 235 7.74 -29.41 6.83
C LYS A 235 7.11 -29.92 5.52
N ALA A 236 7.93 -30.27 4.54
CA ALA A 236 7.53 -31.01 3.35
C ALA A 236 8.07 -32.45 3.40
#